data_AF-A0A624WGL4-F1
#
_entry.id   AF-A0A624WGL4-F1
#
_cell.length_a   1.000
_cell.length_b   1.000
_cell.length_c   1.000
_cell.angle_alpha   90.00
_cell.angle_beta   90.00
_cell.angle_gamma   90.00
#
_symmetry.space_group_name_H-M   'P 1'
#
loop_
_entity.id
_entity.type
_entity.pdbx_description
1 polymer ?
#
loop_
_entity_poly.entity_id
_entity_poly.type
_entity_poly.pdbx_seq_one_letter_code
_entity_poly.pdbx_strand_id
1 'polypeptide(L)'
;MSSCDLVNVAGYSRRHLLNIFLNHTGLPPGKYIRYRKLCRAAFMLKLTKRKILDIAFQLKFDSQQSFSREFRKLFHCTPYQYRIKEDWDFTNLKLPITLVDNECIKYDFCELSSKEYHGYHFSYERPIYKQSNDEELV
;
A
#
# COMPACT_ATOMS: atom_id res chain seq x y z
N MET A 1 -2.58 -13.44 9.88
CA MET A 1 -1.61 -13.34 10.99
C MET A 1 -2.33 -12.76 12.18
N SER A 2 -2.63 -13.60 13.17
CA SER A 2 -3.29 -13.18 14.41
C SER A 2 -2.26 -12.56 15.36
N SER A 3 -2.72 -11.75 16.30
CA SER A 3 -1.87 -11.04 17.26
C SER A 3 -1.20 -11.96 18.28
N CYS A 4 -1.63 -13.22 18.43
CA CYS A 4 -0.99 -14.21 19.32
C CYS A 4 0.28 -14.81 18.72
N ASP A 5 0.31 -15.04 17.41
CA ASP A 5 1.43 -15.70 16.73
C ASP A 5 2.74 -14.89 16.87
N LEU A 6 2.62 -13.55 16.84
CA LEU A 6 3.73 -12.61 17.01
C LEU A 6 4.36 -12.61 18.41
N VAL A 7 3.57 -12.91 19.45
CA VAL A 7 4.03 -12.91 20.84
C VAL A 7 4.93 -14.11 21.11
N ASN A 8 4.56 -15.28 20.57
CA ASN A 8 5.31 -16.51 20.76
C ASN A 8 6.66 -16.49 20.05
N VAL A 9 6.76 -15.79 18.91
CA VAL A 9 8.01 -15.69 18.13
C VAL A 9 8.99 -14.67 18.73
N ALA A 10 8.49 -13.60 19.35
CA ALA A 10 9.34 -12.48 19.79
C ALA A 10 9.81 -12.57 21.26
N GLY A 11 9.28 -13.50 22.07
CA GLY A 11 9.68 -13.67 23.48
C GLY A 11 9.22 -12.55 24.44
N TYR A 12 8.48 -11.56 23.95
CA TYR A 12 7.99 -10.42 24.72
C TYR A 12 6.46 -10.46 24.86
N SER A 13 5.95 -9.93 25.98
CA SER A 13 4.50 -9.78 26.16
C SER A 13 3.90 -8.87 25.08
N ARG A 14 2.64 -9.12 24.72
CA ARG A 14 1.90 -8.33 23.72
C ARG A 14 2.01 -6.82 23.99
N ARG A 15 1.80 -6.39 25.23
CA ARG A 15 1.86 -4.98 25.62
C ARG A 15 3.25 -4.38 25.36
N HIS A 16 4.31 -5.13 25.64
CA HIS A 16 5.67 -4.67 25.42
C HIS A 16 5.97 -4.49 23.93
N LEU A 17 5.58 -5.45 23.08
CA LEU A 17 5.74 -5.33 21.62
C LEU A 17 4.96 -4.13 21.04
N LEU A 18 3.73 -3.91 21.49
CA LEU A 18 2.93 -2.75 21.07
C LEU A 18 3.60 -1.43 21.46
N ASN A 19 4.20 -1.38 22.65
CA ASN A 19 4.92 -0.19 23.13
C ASN A 19 6.23 0.04 22.36
N ILE A 20 7.02 -1.00 22.10
CA ILE A 20 8.23 -0.88 21.26
C ILE A 20 7.86 -0.34 19.88
N PHE A 21 6.82 -0.90 19.26
CA PHE A 21 6.36 -0.43 17.96
C PHE A 21 5.87 1.02 18.01
N LEU A 22 5.08 1.37 19.02
CA LEU A 22 4.59 2.74 19.19
C LEU A 22 5.75 3.72 19.37
N ASN A 23 6.74 3.38 20.20
CA ASN A 23 7.91 4.21 20.46
C ASN A 23 8.74 4.42 19.18
N HIS A 24 8.87 3.38 18.34
CA HIS A 24 9.65 3.46 17.12
C HIS A 24 8.92 4.14 15.95
N THR A 25 7.59 4.04 15.89
CA THR A 25 6.80 4.47 14.71
C THR A 25 5.91 5.68 14.95
N GLY A 26 5.70 6.05 16.22
CA GLY A 26 4.76 7.08 16.66
C GLY A 26 3.28 6.71 16.47
N LEU A 27 2.97 5.49 16.03
CA LEU A 27 1.62 5.05 15.72
C LEU A 27 1.31 3.67 16.32
N PRO A 28 0.09 3.44 16.84
CA PRO A 28 -0.34 2.11 17.21
C PRO A 28 -0.32 1.17 15.99
N PRO A 29 0.08 -0.12 16.13
CA PRO A 29 0.21 -1.05 15.01
C PRO A 29 -1.05 -1.17 14.16
N GLY A 30 -2.24 -1.23 14.79
CA GLY A 30 -3.51 -1.32 14.07
C GLY A 30 -3.77 -0.08 13.19
N LYS A 31 -3.39 1.11 13.66
CA LYS A 31 -3.50 2.36 12.89
C LYS A 31 -2.50 2.36 11.73
N TYR A 32 -1.27 1.92 11.98
CA TYR A 32 -0.23 1.78 10.94
C TYR A 32 -0.65 0.82 9.83
N ILE A 33 -1.15 -0.38 10.18
CA ILE A 33 -1.60 -1.38 9.19
C ILE A 33 -2.73 -0.81 8.32
N ARG A 34 -3.73 -0.15 8.93
CA ARG A 34 -4.82 0.50 8.18
C ARG A 34 -4.29 1.57 7.25
N TYR A 35 -3.40 2.44 7.73
CA TYR A 35 -2.79 3.49 6.93
C TYR A 35 -2.04 2.90 5.71
N ARG A 36 -1.23 1.85 5.94
CA ARG A 36 -0.49 1.14 4.89
C ARG A 36 -1.40 0.50 3.85
N LYS A 37 -2.53 -0.09 4.28
CA LYS A 37 -3.55 -0.60 3.36
C LYS A 37 -4.14 0.51 2.49
N LEU A 38 -4.47 1.67 3.07
CA LEU A 38 -4.99 2.81 2.32
C LEU A 38 -3.96 3.39 1.33
N CYS A 39 -2.68 3.48 1.72
CA CYS A 39 -1.61 3.85 0.80
C CYS A 39 -1.52 2.89 -0.38
N ARG A 40 -1.56 1.57 -0.13
CA ARG A 40 -1.60 0.56 -1.18
C ARG A 40 -2.82 0.70 -2.08
N ALA A 41 -3.98 1.04 -1.52
CA ALA A 41 -5.19 1.34 -2.29
C ALA A 41 -4.97 2.52 -3.24
N ALA A 42 -4.33 3.59 -2.77
CA ALA A 42 -4.01 4.76 -3.59
C ALA A 42 -3.15 4.41 -4.81
N PHE A 43 -2.11 3.58 -4.62
CA PHE A 43 -1.31 3.04 -5.73
C PHE A 43 -2.17 2.20 -6.71
N MET A 44 -3.00 1.30 -6.19
CA MET A 44 -3.88 0.46 -7.03
C MET A 44 -4.91 1.30 -7.81
N LEU A 45 -5.43 2.38 -7.23
CA LEU A 45 -6.42 3.24 -7.87
C LEU A 45 -5.83 4.02 -9.05
N LYS A 46 -4.56 4.42 -8.98
CA LYS A 46 -3.84 5.15 -10.04
C LYS A 46 -3.23 4.23 -11.10
N LEU A 47 -2.60 3.14 -10.68
CA LEU A 47 -1.85 2.26 -11.58
C LEU A 47 -2.71 1.19 -12.25
N THR A 48 -3.94 0.98 -11.80
CA THR A 48 -4.82 -0.09 -12.33
C THR A 48 -6.24 0.38 -12.59
N LYS A 49 -6.92 -0.29 -13.53
CA LYS A 49 -8.34 -0.06 -13.86
C LYS A 49 -9.32 -0.91 -13.02
N ARG A 50 -8.85 -1.58 -11.95
CA ARG A 50 -9.68 -2.51 -11.16
C ARG A 50 -10.84 -1.81 -10.47
N LYS A 51 -11.93 -2.52 -10.18
CA LYS A 51 -13.09 -1.91 -9.51
C LYS A 51 -12.72 -1.53 -8.07
N ILE A 52 -13.29 -0.42 -7.59
CA ILE A 52 -13.03 0.10 -6.23
C ILE A 52 -13.45 -0.93 -5.17
N LEU A 53 -14.56 -1.64 -5.42
CA LEU A 53 -15.06 -2.74 -4.60
C LEU A 53 -14.05 -3.88 -4.48
N ASP A 54 -13.45 -4.32 -5.59
CA ASP A 54 -12.45 -5.40 -5.60
C ASP A 54 -11.20 -5.00 -4.80
N ILE A 55 -10.76 -3.75 -4.95
CA ILE A 55 -9.62 -3.19 -4.19
C ILE A 55 -9.92 -3.20 -2.69
N ALA A 56 -11.14 -2.80 -2.29
CA ALA A 56 -11.56 -2.80 -0.89
C ALA A 56 -11.51 -4.21 -0.28
N PHE A 57 -12.06 -5.21 -0.99
CA PHE A 57 -12.05 -6.60 -0.52
C PHE A 57 -10.65 -7.22 -0.50
N GLN A 58 -9.83 -6.94 -1.51
CA GLN A 58 -8.44 -7.41 -1.51
C GLN A 58 -7.66 -6.88 -0.30
N LEU A 59 -7.93 -5.65 0.12
CA LEU A 59 -7.31 -5.02 1.28
C LEU A 59 -7.98 -5.40 2.61
N LYS A 60 -8.93 -6.35 2.58
CA LYS A 60 -9.66 -6.87 3.73
C LYS A 60 -10.44 -5.78 4.48
N PHE A 61 -11.15 -4.93 3.73
CA PHE A 61 -12.22 -4.08 4.29
C PHE A 61 -13.55 -4.83 4.20
N ASP A 62 -14.41 -4.64 5.20
CA ASP A 62 -15.70 -5.34 5.28
C ASP A 62 -16.69 -4.88 4.21
N SER A 63 -16.58 -3.62 3.78
CA SER A 63 -17.44 -3.03 2.76
C SER A 63 -16.76 -1.88 2.01
N GLN A 64 -17.26 -1.57 0.82
CA GLN A 64 -16.82 -0.44 0.02
C GLN A 64 -17.06 0.90 0.73
N GLN A 65 -18.14 1.00 1.51
CA GLN A 65 -18.49 2.21 2.28
C GLN A 65 -17.47 2.44 3.40
N SER A 66 -17.11 1.39 4.14
CA SER A 66 -16.07 1.47 5.17
C SER A 66 -14.71 1.85 4.58
N PHE A 67 -14.34 1.25 3.45
CA PHE A 67 -13.14 1.64 2.71
C PHE A 67 -13.19 3.12 2.29
N SER A 68 -14.27 3.57 1.65
CA SER A 68 -14.38 4.94 1.13
C SER A 68 -14.32 5.98 2.25
N ARG A 69 -14.94 5.70 3.40
CA ARG A 69 -14.87 6.57 4.59
C ARG A 69 -13.44 6.70 5.11
N GLU A 70 -12.75 5.58 5.30
CA GLU A 70 -11.36 5.61 5.79
C GLU A 70 -10.39 6.20 4.78
N PHE A 71 -10.59 5.96 3.48
CA PHE A 71 -9.81 6.56 2.41
C PHE A 71 -9.99 8.09 2.39
N ARG A 72 -11.22 8.58 2.49
CA ARG A 72 -11.52 10.02 2.54
C ARG A 72 -10.94 10.70 3.77
N LYS A 73 -10.88 10.02 4.93
CA LYS A 73 -10.23 10.56 6.13
C LYS A 73 -8.73 10.80 5.91
N LEU A 74 -8.08 9.96 5.11
CA LEU A 74 -6.63 10.04 4.89
C LEU A 74 -6.25 10.94 3.71
N PHE A 75 -6.94 10.84 2.58
CA PHE A 75 -6.60 11.54 1.34
C PHE A 75 -7.50 12.75 1.06
N HIS A 76 -8.42 13.06 1.97
CA HIS A 76 -9.37 14.18 1.89
C HIS A 76 -10.27 14.18 0.63
N CYS A 77 -10.33 13.06 -0.10
CA CYS A 77 -11.14 12.89 -1.31
C CYS A 77 -11.67 11.45 -1.41
N THR A 78 -12.66 11.22 -2.26
CA THR A 78 -13.18 9.86 -2.50
C THR A 78 -12.22 9.02 -3.35
N PRO A 79 -12.26 7.68 -3.24
CA PRO A 79 -11.43 6.80 -4.07
C PRO A 79 -11.60 7.03 -5.58
N TYR A 80 -12.82 7.37 -6.02
CA TYR A 80 -13.11 7.71 -7.42
C TYR A 80 -12.45 9.04 -7.83
N GLN A 81 -12.61 10.09 -7.01
CA GLN A 81 -11.96 11.38 -7.25
C GLN A 81 -10.43 11.25 -7.30
N TYR A 82 -9.85 10.42 -6.41
CA TYR A 82 -8.42 10.17 -6.41
C TYR A 82 -7.94 9.52 -7.72
N ARG A 83 -8.74 8.61 -8.30
CA ARG A 83 -8.44 7.96 -9.58
C ARG A 83 -8.42 8.96 -10.74
N ILE A 84 -9.42 9.82 -10.84
CA ILE A 84 -9.57 10.74 -11.98
C ILE A 84 -8.66 11.97 -11.91
N LYS A 85 -8.10 12.28 -10.74
CA LYS A 85 -7.20 13.43 -10.57
C LYS A 85 -5.99 13.29 -11.51
N GLU A 86 -5.61 14.34 -12.23
CA GLU A 86 -4.41 14.30 -13.09
C GLU A 86 -3.13 14.23 -12.25
N ASP A 87 -3.04 15.09 -11.24
CA ASP A 87 -1.92 15.06 -10.32
C ASP A 87 -1.96 13.85 -9.39
N TRP A 88 -0.77 13.34 -9.09
CA TRP A 88 -0.56 12.34 -8.06
C TRP A 88 0.12 12.97 -6.85
N ASP A 89 -0.66 13.13 -5.79
CA ASP A 89 -0.17 13.64 -4.51
C ASP A 89 0.44 12.52 -3.66
N PHE A 90 1.73 12.66 -3.32
CA PHE A 90 2.51 11.75 -2.48
C PHE A 90 2.59 12.18 -1.01
N THR A 91 2.08 13.36 -0.64
CA THR A 91 2.22 13.92 0.73
C THR A 91 1.65 13.02 1.81
N ASN A 92 0.50 12.38 1.52
CA ASN A 92 -0.21 11.49 2.44
C ASN A 92 0.18 10.01 2.28
N LEU A 93 1.22 9.70 1.48
CA LEU A 93 1.72 8.35 1.33
C LEU A 93 2.83 8.07 2.35
N LYS A 94 2.61 7.05 3.19
CA LYS A 94 3.60 6.60 4.16
C LYS A 94 4.30 5.36 3.64
N LEU A 95 5.59 5.51 3.36
CA LEU A 95 6.47 4.43 2.94
C LEU A 95 6.57 3.34 4.02
N PRO A 96 6.87 2.08 3.64
CA PRO A 96 7.09 1.03 4.62
C PRO A 96 8.27 1.42 5.49
N ILE A 97 8.16 1.21 6.79
CA ILE A 97 9.30 1.30 7.68
C ILE A 97 10.29 0.21 7.27
N THR A 98 11.49 0.61 6.91
CA THR A 98 12.60 -0.28 6.60
C THR A 98 13.61 -0.16 7.73
N LEU A 99 13.98 -1.29 8.33
CA LEU A 99 14.95 -1.37 9.42
C LEU A 99 16.39 -1.50 8.92
N VAL A 100 16.55 -1.66 7.60
CA VAL A 100 17.82 -1.67 6.90
C VAL A 100 17.92 -0.35 6.15
N ASP A 101 19.08 0.27 6.19
CA ASP A 101 19.41 1.41 5.35
C ASP A 101 19.32 0.96 3.89
N ASN A 102 18.18 1.25 3.26
CA ASN A 102 18.06 1.09 1.83
C ASN A 102 18.80 2.27 1.20
N GLU A 103 19.81 1.97 0.40
CA GLU A 103 20.40 2.97 -0.48
C GLU A 103 19.27 3.64 -1.27
N CYS A 104 19.17 4.96 -1.14
CA CYS A 104 18.18 5.72 -1.88
C CYS A 104 18.50 5.57 -3.37
N ILE A 105 17.48 5.30 -4.18
CA ILE A 105 17.62 5.24 -5.64
C ILE A 105 18.13 6.61 -6.11
N LYS A 106 19.33 6.64 -6.69
CA LYS A 106 19.88 7.87 -7.29
C LYS A 106 19.02 8.26 -8.50
N TYR A 107 18.66 9.52 -8.59
CA TYR A 107 17.84 10.05 -9.68
C TYR A 107 18.43 11.37 -10.16
N ASP A 108 18.29 11.62 -11.46
CA ASP A 108 18.65 12.88 -12.11
C ASP A 108 17.47 13.36 -12.93
N PHE A 109 17.26 14.68 -12.95
CA PHE A 109 16.26 15.28 -13.84
C PHE A 109 16.81 15.31 -15.27
N CYS A 110 15.99 14.93 -16.24
CA CYS A 110 16.34 14.98 -17.65
C CYS A 110 15.21 15.58 -18.48
N GLU A 111 15.58 16.27 -19.54
CA GLU A 111 14.63 16.77 -20.54
C GLU A 111 14.47 15.74 -21.66
N LEU A 112 13.23 15.39 -21.97
CA LEU A 112 12.91 14.45 -23.04
C LEU A 112 12.47 15.23 -24.27
N SER A 113 13.28 15.21 -25.33
CA SER A 113 12.88 15.74 -26.64
C SER A 113 11.74 14.91 -27.22
N SER A 114 10.70 15.56 -27.78
CA SER A 114 9.63 14.87 -28.51
C SER A 114 10.22 14.03 -29.64
N LYS A 115 9.95 12.72 -29.64
CA LYS A 115 10.41 11.76 -30.64
C LYS A 115 9.23 10.89 -31.05
N GLU A 116 9.15 10.55 -32.34
CA GLU A 116 8.14 9.63 -32.85
C GLU A 116 8.57 8.18 -32.61
N TYR A 117 7.64 7.39 -32.08
CA TYR A 117 7.83 5.96 -31.85
C TYR A 117 6.69 5.20 -32.52
N HIS A 118 7.01 4.13 -33.25
CA HIS A 118 6.03 3.20 -33.79
C HIS A 118 6.07 1.90 -32.98
N GLY A 119 4.90 1.37 -32.64
CA GLY A 119 4.79 0.13 -31.88
C GLY A 119 3.34 -0.30 -31.72
N TYR A 120 3.16 -1.47 -31.12
CA TYR A 120 1.84 -2.02 -30.82
C TYR A 120 1.48 -1.77 -29.35
N HIS A 121 0.22 -1.44 -29.07
CA HIS A 121 -0.27 -1.36 -27.70
C HIS A 121 -0.63 -2.77 -27.22
N PHE A 122 0.13 -3.31 -26.28
CA PHE A 122 -0.18 -4.57 -25.61
C PHE A 122 -0.69 -4.29 -24.19
N SER A 123 -1.88 -4.80 -23.87
CA SER A 123 -2.39 -4.86 -22.50
C SER A 123 -2.21 -6.27 -21.98
N TYR A 124 -1.38 -6.45 -20.95
CA TYR A 124 -1.22 -7.73 -20.27
C TYR A 124 -1.56 -7.58 -18.78
N GLU A 125 -2.27 -8.56 -18.24
CA GLU A 125 -2.57 -8.62 -16.81
C GLU A 125 -1.43 -9.35 -16.10
N ARG A 126 -0.45 -8.62 -15.57
CA ARG A 126 0.51 -9.19 -14.61
C ARG A 126 0.03 -8.90 -13.19
N PRO A 127 -0.06 -9.92 -12.31
CA PRO A 127 -0.35 -9.67 -10.91
C PRO A 127 0.81 -8.86 -10.30
N ILE A 128 0.49 -7.73 -9.66
CA ILE A 128 1.48 -6.82 -9.05
C ILE A 128 2.22 -7.50 -7.87
N TYR A 129 1.74 -8.64 -7.41
CA TYR A 129 2.34 -9.41 -6.33
C TYR A 129 2.51 -10.86 -6.77
N LYS A 130 3.65 -11.48 -6.45
CA LYS A 130 3.66 -12.94 -6.25
C LYS A 130 2.57 -13.24 -5.23
N GLN A 131 1.57 -14.02 -5.60
CA GLN A 131 0.76 -14.70 -4.60
C GLN A 131 1.75 -15.60 -3.88
N SER A 132 2.06 -15.29 -2.62
CA SER A 132 2.71 -16.23 -1.70
C SER A 132 1.69 -17.32 -1.40
N ASN A 133 1.44 -18.17 -2.40
CA ASN A 133 1.06 -19.56 -2.19
C ASN A 133 2.38 -20.32 -2.15
N ASP A 134 3.08 -20.23 -1.03
CA ASP A 134 3.98 -21.29 -0.64
C ASP A 134 3.06 -22.41 -0.10
N GLU A 135 2.45 -23.16 -1.03
CA GLU A 135 2.24 -24.58 -0.80
C GLU A 135 3.59 -25.23 -1.12
N GLU A 136 4.47 -25.28 -0.11
CA GLU A 136 5.37 -26.42 0.00
C GLU A 136 4.49 -27.67 0.15
N LEU A 137 4.54 -28.56 -0.84
CA LEU A 137 4.16 -29.99 -0.87
C LEU A 137 4.48 -30.40 -2.33
N VAL A 138 5.51 -31.18 -2.69
CA VAL A 138 6.27 -32.27 -2.05
C VAL A 138 7.70 -32.25 -2.60
#